data_AF-A0AAX6EBQ6-F1
#
_entry.id   AF-A0AAX6EBQ6-F1
#
_cell.length_a   1.000
_cell.length_b   1.000
_cell.length_c   1.000
_cell.angle_alpha   90.00
_cell.angle_beta   90.00
_cell.angle_gamma   90.00
#
_symmetry.space_group_name_H-M   'P 1'
#
loop_
_entity.id
_entity.type
_entity.pdbx_description
1 polymer ?
#
loop_
_entity_poly.entity_id
_entity_poly.type
_entity_poly.pdbx_seq_one_letter_code
_entity_poly.pdbx_strand_id
1 'polypeptide(L)'
;MGPLVMASQLATGLGVLAGAMLVKSAMERGEPMAGGSCPTCNGTGRVACMCSRWSDGDVGCRTCAGSGRMGCSSCGGSGTGRPLPVRLSVRPNRPS
;
A
#
# COMPACT_ATOMS: atom_id res chain seq x y z
N MET A 1 50.77 -16.61 14.10
CA MET A 1 49.41 -16.03 14.25
C MET A 1 49.10 -15.18 13.02
N GLY A 2 48.61 -15.75 11.92
CA GLY A 2 48.45 -15.02 10.65
C GLY A 2 47.17 -15.37 9.87
N PRO A 3 46.82 -16.66 9.69
CA PRO A 3 45.66 -17.01 8.88
C PRO A 3 44.33 -16.98 9.64
N LEU A 4 44.33 -17.30 10.95
CA LEU A 4 43.11 -17.32 11.76
C LEU A 4 42.52 -15.92 12.02
N VAL A 5 43.37 -14.89 12.09
CA VAL A 5 42.96 -13.50 12.35
C VAL A 5 42.37 -12.85 11.08
N MET A 6 42.80 -13.29 9.90
CA MET A 6 42.21 -12.84 8.64
C MET A 6 40.89 -13.54 8.35
N ALA A 7 40.79 -14.84 8.67
CA ALA A 7 39.54 -15.58 8.56
C ALA A 7 38.45 -15.01 9.49
N SER A 8 38.80 -14.63 10.72
CA SER A 8 37.84 -14.05 11.67
C SER A 8 37.36 -12.66 11.21
N GLN A 9 38.25 -11.80 10.71
CA GLN A 9 37.88 -10.48 10.20
C GLN A 9 36.94 -10.54 8.98
N LEU A 10 37.22 -11.44 8.03
CA LEU A 10 36.37 -11.68 6.87
C LEU A 10 35.01 -12.26 7.28
N ALA A 11 35.00 -13.22 8.22
CA ALA A 11 33.77 -13.81 8.73
C ALA A 11 32.88 -12.78 9.45
N THR A 12 33.46 -11.90 10.26
CA THR A 12 32.71 -10.82 10.92
C THR A 12 32.19 -9.77 9.93
N GLY A 13 32.97 -9.40 8.90
CA GLY A 13 32.55 -8.43 7.90
C GLY A 13 31.38 -8.93 7.04
N LEU A 14 31.44 -10.19 6.61
CA LEU A 14 30.38 -10.83 5.81
C LEU A 14 29.09 -11.04 6.64
N GLY A 15 29.22 -11.39 7.93
CA GLY A 15 28.08 -11.57 8.83
C GLY A 15 27.26 -10.31 9.05
N VAL A 16 27.90 -9.15 9.23
CA VAL A 16 27.20 -7.86 9.39
C VAL A 16 26.49 -7.45 8.10
N LEU A 17 27.12 -7.68 6.94
CA LEU A 17 26.50 -7.37 5.64
C LEU A 17 25.27 -8.24 5.39
N ALA A 18 25.36 -9.54 5.67
CA ALA A 18 24.23 -10.46 5.55
C ALA A 18 23.09 -10.09 6.52
N GLY A 19 23.41 -9.74 7.76
CA GLY A 19 22.43 -9.25 8.74
C GLY A 19 21.72 -7.97 8.29
N ALA A 20 22.46 -7.00 7.76
CA ALA A 20 21.89 -5.75 7.25
C ALA A 20 20.96 -5.96 6.05
N MET A 21 21.32 -6.87 5.13
CA MET A 21 20.46 -7.22 3.99
C MET A 21 19.17 -7.91 4.43
N LEU A 22 19.24 -8.78 5.44
CA LEU A 22 18.06 -9.43 6.02
C LEU A 22 17.13 -8.40 6.68
N VAL A 23 17.65 -7.49 7.50
CA VAL A 23 16.85 -6.41 8.11
C VAL A 23 16.24 -5.49 7.06
N LYS A 24 17.00 -5.09 6.03
CA LYS A 24 16.49 -4.29 4.92
C LYS A 24 15.38 -5.02 4.16
N SER A 25 15.56 -6.32 3.89
CA SER A 25 14.53 -7.11 3.23
C SER A 25 13.27 -7.28 4.09
N ALA A 26 13.39 -7.34 5.42
CA ALA A 26 12.24 -7.38 6.32
C ALA A 26 11.52 -6.04 6.43
N MET A 27 12.25 -4.91 6.35
CA MET A 27 11.67 -3.58 6.26
C MET A 27 10.97 -3.32 4.92
N GLU A 28 11.53 -3.82 3.81
CA GLU A 28 10.92 -3.72 2.48
C GLU A 28 9.72 -4.68 2.30
N ARG A 29 9.74 -5.84 2.96
CA ARG A 29 8.59 -6.77 3.07
C ARG A 29 7.57 -6.36 4.13
N GLY A 30 7.92 -5.39 4.98
CA GLY A 30 6.99 -4.69 5.85
C GLY A 30 6.12 -3.80 4.97
N GLU A 31 5.20 -4.43 4.25
CA GLU A 31 4.24 -3.84 3.32
C GLU A 31 3.90 -2.41 3.77
N PRO A 32 4.32 -1.37 3.02
CA PRO A 32 4.04 0.02 3.37
C PRO A 32 2.56 0.26 3.11
N MET A 33 1.68 -0.24 3.99
CA MET A 33 0.22 -0.19 3.87
C MET A 33 -0.21 -0.10 2.40
N ALA A 34 0.15 -1.11 1.60
CA ALA A 34 -0.34 -1.19 0.24
C ALA A 34 -1.85 -1.26 0.39
N GLY A 35 -2.51 -0.11 0.25
CA GLY A 35 -3.89 0.05 0.63
C GLY A 35 -4.67 -1.04 -0.08
N GLY A 36 -5.26 -1.95 0.70
CA GLY A 36 -5.88 -3.16 0.16
C GLY A 36 -6.82 -2.84 -0.99
N SER A 37 -7.11 -3.81 -1.85
CA SER A 37 -8.01 -3.58 -2.99
C SER A 37 -9.28 -2.85 -2.52
N CYS A 38 -9.62 -1.76 -3.21
CA CYS A 38 -10.76 -0.96 -2.80
C CYS A 38 -12.01 -1.85 -2.83
N PRO A 39 -12.71 -2.05 -1.71
CA PRO A 39 -13.80 -3.02 -1.63
C PRO A 39 -14.97 -2.64 -2.53
N THR A 40 -15.13 -1.35 -2.84
CA THR A 40 -16.22 -0.85 -3.70
C THR A 40 -16.03 -1.21 -5.17
N CYS A 41 -14.79 -1.22 -5.69
CA CYS A 41 -14.51 -1.54 -7.10
C CYS A 41 -13.67 -2.81 -7.27
N ASN A 42 -13.44 -3.55 -6.20
CA ASN A 42 -12.65 -4.77 -6.14
C ASN A 42 -11.29 -4.65 -6.87
N GLY A 43 -10.54 -3.58 -6.60
CA GLY A 43 -9.23 -3.37 -7.23
C GLY A 43 -9.25 -2.70 -8.62
N THR A 44 -10.38 -2.69 -9.33
CA THR A 44 -10.41 -2.25 -10.74
C THR A 44 -10.32 -0.73 -10.95
N GLY A 45 -10.57 0.06 -9.90
CA GLY A 45 -10.63 1.52 -9.96
C GLY A 45 -11.84 2.07 -10.75
N ARG A 46 -12.67 1.22 -11.37
CA ARG A 46 -13.77 1.66 -12.24
C ARG A 46 -15.07 0.94 -11.89
N VAL A 47 -16.13 1.72 -11.70
CA VAL A 47 -17.49 1.23 -11.44
C VAL A 47 -18.41 1.50 -12.63
N ALA A 48 -19.57 0.85 -12.65
CA ALA A 48 -20.61 1.14 -13.62
C ALA A 48 -21.01 2.62 -13.54
N CYS A 49 -21.18 3.24 -14.70
CA CYS A 49 -21.60 4.62 -14.81
C CYS A 49 -22.98 4.81 -14.18
N MET A 50 -23.13 5.79 -13.29
CA MET A 50 -24.41 6.07 -12.64
C MET A 50 -25.40 6.82 -13.55
N CYS A 51 -24.93 7.39 -14.65
CA CYS A 51 -25.75 8.26 -15.48
C CYS A 51 -26.82 7.54 -16.29
N SER A 52 -26.68 6.24 -16.56
CA SER A 52 -27.79 5.46 -17.16
C SER A 52 -29.04 5.44 -16.27
N ARG A 53 -28.91 5.84 -15.00
CA ARG A 53 -29.99 5.90 -14.02
C ARG A 53 -30.64 7.29 -13.88
N TRP A 54 -30.03 8.34 -14.43
CA TRP A 54 -30.44 9.74 -14.24
C TRP A 54 -30.44 10.59 -15.52
N SER A 55 -29.79 10.12 -16.59
CA SER A 55 -29.91 10.72 -17.92
C SER A 55 -31.08 10.05 -18.61
N ASP A 56 -32.03 10.86 -19.07
CA ASP A 56 -33.34 10.48 -19.63
C ASP A 56 -33.24 9.80 -21.02
N GLY A 57 -32.29 8.86 -21.17
CA GLY A 57 -32.05 8.15 -22.43
C GLY A 57 -31.01 8.81 -23.34
N ASP A 58 -30.44 9.96 -22.97
CA ASP A 58 -29.40 10.60 -23.76
C ASP A 58 -28.09 9.79 -23.78
N VAL A 59 -27.55 9.62 -24.98
CA VAL A 59 -26.30 8.90 -25.23
C VAL A 59 -25.13 9.70 -24.66
N GLY A 60 -24.59 9.20 -23.54
CA GLY A 60 -23.28 9.59 -23.03
C GLY A 60 -23.33 10.78 -22.08
N CYS A 61 -23.56 10.52 -20.79
CA CYS A 61 -23.27 11.55 -19.80
C CYS A 61 -21.79 11.92 -19.81
N ARG A 62 -21.51 13.21 -19.57
CA ARG A 62 -20.13 13.73 -19.46
C ARG A 62 -19.27 12.95 -18.47
N THR A 63 -19.86 12.45 -17.38
CA THR A 63 -19.16 11.70 -16.33
C THR A 63 -18.47 10.44 -16.84
N CYS A 64 -19.01 9.82 -17.88
CA CYS A 64 -18.53 8.53 -18.39
C CYS A 64 -18.09 8.60 -19.85
N ALA A 65 -18.25 9.74 -20.52
CA ALA A 65 -17.87 9.98 -21.91
C ALA A 65 -18.31 8.85 -22.86
N GLY A 66 -19.52 8.31 -22.65
CA GLY A 66 -20.06 7.18 -23.43
C GLY A 66 -19.45 5.79 -23.14
N SER A 67 -18.41 5.68 -22.31
CA SER A 67 -17.75 4.39 -22.01
C SER A 67 -18.54 3.46 -21.06
N GLY A 68 -19.62 3.96 -20.44
CA GLY A 68 -20.41 3.19 -19.47
C GLY A 68 -19.69 2.91 -18.15
N ARG A 69 -18.45 3.41 -17.95
CA ARG A 69 -17.68 3.22 -16.70
C ARG A 69 -17.13 4.54 -16.19
N MET A 70 -17.30 4.80 -14.90
CA MET A 70 -16.69 5.95 -14.22
C MET A 70 -15.64 5.49 -13.21
N GLY A 71 -14.76 6.41 -12.81
CA GLY A 71 -13.84 6.16 -11.69
C GLY A 71 -14.60 5.83 -10.41
N CYS A 72 -14.09 4.89 -9.63
CA CYS A 72 -14.66 4.57 -8.33
C CYS A 72 -14.44 5.75 -7.37
N SER A 73 -15.53 6.34 -6.86
CA SER A 73 -15.46 7.48 -5.93
C SER A 73 -14.78 7.12 -4.61
N SER A 74 -14.96 5.89 -4.10
CA SER A 74 -14.38 5.43 -2.85
C SER A 74 -12.84 5.41 -2.85
N CYS A 75 -12.22 5.13 -3.99
CA CYS A 75 -10.75 5.15 -4.13
C CYS A 75 -10.24 6.25 -5.07
N GLY A 76 -11.11 7.14 -5.56
CA GLY A 76 -10.74 8.15 -6.56
C GLY A 76 -10.22 7.56 -7.88
N GLY A 77 -10.52 6.29 -8.18
CA GLY A 77 -10.07 5.61 -9.39
C GLY A 77 -8.72 4.88 -9.29
N SER A 78 -8.04 4.89 -8.13
CA SER A 78 -6.76 4.19 -7.98
C SER A 78 -6.90 2.66 -7.93
N GLY A 79 -8.09 2.15 -7.61
CA GLY A 79 -8.32 0.72 -7.36
C GLY A 79 -7.84 0.25 -5.98
N THR A 80 -7.04 1.03 -5.28
CA THR A 80 -6.53 0.75 -3.93
C THR A 80 -7.26 1.60 -2.89
N GLY A 81 -7.56 1.02 -1.73
CA GLY A 81 -8.04 1.80 -0.59
C GLY A 81 -7.00 2.85 -0.21
N ARG A 82 -7.42 4.07 0.17
CA ARG A 82 -6.47 5.06 0.70
C ARG A 82 -6.12 4.65 2.14
N PRO A 83 -4.86 4.35 2.47
CA PRO A 83 -4.49 4.17 3.87
C PRO A 83 -4.69 5.50 4.61
N LEU A 84 -5.50 5.49 5.67
CA LEU A 84 -5.67 6.64 6.57
C LEU A 84 -4.68 6.49 7.73
N PRO A 85 -3.65 7.34 7.82
CA PRO A 85 -2.77 7.34 8.98
C PRO A 85 -3.54 7.84 10.21
N VAL A 86 -3.53 7.06 11.29
CA VAL A 86 -4.11 7.45 12.59
C VAL A 86 -2.98 7.59 13.61
N ARG A 87 -2.98 8.69 14.36
CA ARG A 87 -2.04 8.90 15.48
C ARG A 87 -2.70 8.46 16.78
N LEU A 88 -2.17 7.42 17.40
CA LEU A 88 -2.61 6.97 18.72
C LEU A 88 -1.81 7.69 19.82
N SER A 89 -2.50 8.32 20.76
CA SER A 89 -1.88 8.91 21.96
C SER A 89 -2.18 8.02 23.16
N VAL A 90 -1.18 7.29 23.64
CA VAL A 90 -1.31 6.43 24.82
C VAL A 90 -0.83 7.21 26.05
N ARG A 91 -1.69 7.37 27.05
CA ARG A 91 -1.30 7.90 28.37
C ARG A 91 -0.85 6.72 29.24
N PRO A 92 0.34 6.79 29.87
CA PRO A 92 0.76 5.77 30.81
C PRO A 92 -0.18 5.77 32.02
N ASN A 93 -0.69 4.59 32.38
CA ASN A 93 -1.47 4.41 33.60
C ASN A 93 -0.49 4.42 34.79
N ARG A 94 -0.43 5.54 35.53
CA ARG A 94 0.43 5.66 36.71
C ARG A 94 -0.38 5.23 37.93
N PRO A 95 -0.02 4.13 38.62
CA PRO A 95 -0.68 3.77 39.87
C PRO A 95 -0.32 4.79 40.95
N SER A 96 -1.34 5.20 41.71
CA SER A 96 -1.27 6.07 42.90
C SER A 96 -0.68 5.36 44.11
#